data_AF-A0AAW4WBM9-F1
#
_entry.id   AF-A0AAW4WBM9-F1
#
_cell.length_a   1.000
_cell.length_b   1.000
_cell.length_c   1.000
_cell.angle_alpha   90.00
_cell.angle_beta   90.00
_cell.angle_gamma   90.00
#
_symmetry.space_group_name_H-M   'P 1'
#
loop_
_entity.id
_entity.type
_entity.pdbx_description
1 polymer ?
#
loop_
_entity_poly.entity_id
_entity_poly.type
_entity_poly.pdbx_seq_one_letter_code
_entity_poly.pdbx_strand_id
1 'polypeptide(L)' 'MNCRGFLLFILKNYTGQTFSSLIQNIRLSRAAKMLKQPDRSVTAVMEEIGYSNITHFYKIFEKKFHMTPAEYRNTL' A
#
# COMPACT_ATOMS: atom_id res chain seq x y z
N MET A 1 18.53 -16.52 22.98
CA MET A 1 17.68 -16.86 21.81
C MET A 1 17.07 -15.57 21.26
N ASN A 2 17.38 -15.21 20.02
CA ASN A 2 16.97 -13.94 19.41
C ASN A 2 15.46 -13.94 19.09
N CYS A 3 14.64 -13.39 19.99
CA CYS A 3 13.18 -13.26 19.86
C CYS A 3 12.69 -12.47 18.63
N ARG A 4 13.58 -11.81 17.88
CA ARG A 4 13.22 -10.97 16.73
C ARG A 4 12.73 -11.76 15.51
N GLY A 5 13.21 -13.00 15.31
CA GLY A 5 12.85 -13.83 14.15
C GLY A 5 11.55 -14.60 14.30
N PHE A 6 11.16 -14.95 15.54
CA PHE A 6 10.03 -15.84 15.80
C PHE A 6 8.68 -15.19 15.51
N LEU A 7 8.54 -13.90 15.82
CA LEU A 7 7.31 -13.15 15.54
C LEU A 7 7.04 -13.01 14.03
N LEU A 8 8.11 -12.74 13.26
CA LEU A 8 8.06 -12.66 11.79
C LEU A 8 7.75 -14.03 11.17
N PHE A 9 8.29 -15.11 11.75
CA PHE A 9 8.02 -16.48 11.33
C PHE A 9 6.56 -16.86 11.57
N ILE A 10 5.99 -16.60 12.76
CA ILE A 10 4.57 -16.89 13.04
C ILE A 10 3.65 -16.07 12.13
N LEU A 11 3.90 -14.77 11.95
CA LEU A 11 3.09 -13.93 11.07
C LEU A 11 3.10 -14.43 9.62
N LYS A 12 4.26 -14.83 9.10
CA LYS A 12 4.38 -15.39 7.76
C LYS A 12 3.63 -16.72 7.63
N ASN A 13 3.69 -17.59 8.64
CA ASN A 13 2.98 -18.87 8.62
C ASN A 13 1.46 -18.71 8.73
N TYR A 14 0.96 -17.75 9.51
CA TYR A 14 -0.48 -17.53 9.67
C TYR A 14 -1.12 -16.74 8.53
N THR A 15 -0.41 -15.78 7.93
CA THR A 15 -0.98 -14.91 6.88
C THR A 15 -0.52 -15.25 5.47
N GLY A 16 0.48 -16.14 5.31
CA GLY A 16 1.15 -16.39 4.05
C GLY A 16 1.95 -15.20 3.51
N GLN A 17 1.97 -14.08 4.23
CA GLN A 17 2.53 -12.80 3.78
C GLN A 17 3.62 -12.33 4.73
N THR A 18 4.62 -11.66 4.19
CA THR A 18 5.65 -11.00 5.01
C THR A 18 5.06 -9.77 5.70
N PHE A 19 5.61 -9.41 6.85
CA PHE A 19 5.22 -8.20 7.59
C PHE A 19 5.27 -6.94 6.70
N SER A 20 6.26 -6.84 5.83
CA SER A 20 6.37 -5.76 4.84
C SER A 20 5.19 -5.72 3.87
N SER A 21 4.69 -6.89 3.43
CA SER A 21 3.48 -6.98 2.57
C SER A 21 2.24 -6.54 3.33
N LEU A 22 2.11 -6.91 4.61
CA LEU A 22 1.01 -6.47 5.46
C LEU A 22 0.98 -4.95 5.61
N ILE A 23 2.13 -4.33 5.92
CA ILE A 23 2.25 -2.87 6.02
C ILE A 23 1.94 -2.21 4.68
N GLN A 24 2.50 -2.74 3.58
CA GLN A 24 2.21 -2.23 2.23
C GLN A 24 0.71 -2.29 1.94
N ASN A 25 0.03 -3.37 2.31
CA ASN A 25 -1.40 -3.53 2.13
C ASN A 25 -2.21 -2.49 2.90
N ILE A 26 -1.83 -2.20 4.14
CA ILE A 26 -2.47 -1.17 4.98
C ILE A 26 -2.24 0.22 4.38
N ARG A 27 -1.01 0.54 3.97
CA ARG A 27 -0.67 1.81 3.31
C ARG A 27 -1.47 2.02 2.02
N LEU A 28 -1.56 1.00 1.18
CA LEU A 28 -2.33 1.04 -0.06
C LEU A 28 -3.84 1.17 0.18
N SER A 29 -4.37 0.54 1.23
CA SER A 29 -5.77 0.72 1.62
C SER A 29 -6.06 2.16 2.07
N ARG A 30 -5.14 2.76 2.82
CA ARG A 30 -5.22 4.19 3.17
C ARG A 30 -5.14 5.08 1.93
N ALA A 31 -4.20 4.80 1.01
CA ALA A 31 -4.08 5.53 -0.25
C ALA A 31 -5.39 5.51 -1.05
N ALA A 32 -6.01 4.34 -1.19
CA ALA A 32 -7.29 4.18 -1.88
C ALA A 32 -8.41 5.00 -1.23
N LYS A 33 -8.46 5.08 0.10
CA LYS A 33 -9.42 5.95 0.81
C LYS A 33 -9.17 7.43 0.54
N MET A 34 -7.91 7.84 0.50
CA MET A 34 -7.52 9.23 0.24
C MET A 34 -7.77 9.65 -1.21
N LEU A 35 -7.59 8.74 -2.16
CA LEU A 35 -7.89 8.98 -3.58
C LEU A 35 -9.38 9.22 -3.85
N LYS A 36 -10.26 8.84 -2.92
CA LYS A 36 -11.70 9.18 -2.99
C LYS A 36 -11.99 10.64 -2.68
N GLN A 37 -11.04 11.37 -2.10
CA GLN A 37 -11.21 12.79 -1.78
C GLN A 37 -10.83 13.62 -3.02
N PRO A 38 -11.73 14.44 -3.57
CA PRO A 38 -11.47 15.20 -4.80
C PRO A 38 -10.33 16.22 -4.65
N ASP A 39 -10.02 16.62 -3.42
CA ASP A 39 -9.11 17.72 -3.11
C ASP A 39 -7.63 17.29 -3.08
N ARG A 40 -7.35 15.99 -3.16
CA ARG A 40 -5.99 15.43 -3.03
C ARG A 40 -5.44 14.99 -4.40
N SER A 41 -4.21 15.40 -4.70
CA SER A 41 -3.48 14.91 -5.86
C SER A 41 -2.88 13.52 -5.57
N VAL A 42 -2.68 12.71 -6.61
CA VAL A 42 -2.06 11.39 -6.49
C VAL A 42 -0.67 11.49 -5.85
N THR A 43 0.07 12.56 -6.16
CA THR A 43 1.39 12.87 -5.59
C THR A 43 1.31 13.12 -4.08
N ALA A 44 0.34 13.92 -3.61
CA ALA A 44 0.15 14.18 -2.20
C ALA A 44 -0.24 12.90 -1.43
N VAL A 45 -1.09 12.06 -2.03
CA VAL A 45 -1.44 10.76 -1.45
C VAL A 45 -0.20 9.88 -1.30
N MET A 46 0.64 9.80 -2.34
CA MET A 46 1.89 9.03 -2.35
C MET A 46 2.85 9.47 -1.24
N GLU A 47 3.04 10.78 -1.07
CA GLU A 47 3.91 11.34 -0.05
C GLU A 47 3.39 11.02 1.36
N GLU A 48 2.07 11.13 1.61
CA GLU A 48 1.48 10.87 2.92
C GLU A 48 1.59 9.41 3.36
N ILE A 49 1.53 8.46 2.42
CA ILE A 49 1.73 7.03 2.72
C ILE A 49 3.22 6.63 2.80
N GLY A 50 4.13 7.59 2.62
CA GLY A 50 5.57 7.43 2.79
C GLY A 50 6.30 6.83 1.58
N TYR A 51 5.82 7.07 0.36
CA TYR A 51 6.56 6.75 -0.86
C TYR A 51 7.05 8.04 -1.52
N SER A 52 8.31 8.06 -1.96
CA SER A 52 8.91 9.20 -2.67
C SER A 52 8.96 8.99 -4.18
N ASN A 53 8.70 7.76 -4.65
CA ASN A 53 8.80 7.39 -6.06
C ASN A 53 7.42 7.04 -6.62
N ILE A 54 6.94 7.88 -7.54
CA ILE A 54 5.64 7.74 -8.17
C ILE A 54 5.53 6.49 -9.04
N THR A 55 6.57 6.16 -9.80
CA THR A 55 6.60 4.95 -10.63
C THR A 55 6.48 3.69 -9.78
N HIS A 56 7.17 3.66 -8.63
CA HIS A 56 7.05 2.55 -7.71
C HIS A 56 5.65 2.47 -7.11
N PHE A 57 5.09 3.59 -6.66
CA PHE A 57 3.74 3.69 -6.13
C PHE A 57 2.68 3.19 -7.14
N TYR A 58 2.75 3.65 -8.39
CA TYR A 58 1.85 3.21 -9.45
C TYR A 58 1.90 1.70 -9.64
N LYS A 59 3.10 1.12 -9.75
CA LYS A 59 3.27 -0.34 -9.91
C LYS A 59 2.67 -1.14 -8.75
N ILE A 60 2.90 -0.72 -7.51
CA ILE A 60 2.37 -1.45 -6.34
C ILE A 60 0.85 -1.26 -6.17
N PHE A 61 0.33 -0.10 -6.56
CA PHE A 61 -1.10 0.20 -6.50
C PHE A 61 -1.85 -0.58 -7.57
N GLU A 62 -1.37 -0.52 -8.81
CA GLU A 62 -1.92 -1.27 -9.94
C GLU A 62 -1.85 -2.78 -9.71
N LYS A 63 -0.74 -3.29 -9.15
CA LYS A 63 -0.65 -4.71 -8.77
C LYS A 63 -1.72 -5.14 -7.76
N LYS A 64 -2.17 -4.24 -6.89
CA LYS A 64 -3.13 -4.54 -5.83
C LYS A 64 -4.58 -4.32 -6.24
N PHE A 65 -4.87 -3.23 -6.95
CA PHE A 65 -6.22 -2.83 -7.33
C PHE A 65 -6.54 -3.14 -8.79
N HIS A 66 -5.58 -3.66 -9.56
CA HIS A 66 -5.69 -3.93 -11.00
C HIS A 66 -6.10 -2.69 -11.83
N MET A 67 -5.83 -1.51 -11.31
CA MET A 67 -6.11 -0.23 -11.94
C MET A 67 -5.14 0.84 -11.42
N THR A 68 -4.90 1.86 -12.22
CA THR A 68 -4.05 2.99 -11.82
C THR A 68 -4.74 3.85 -10.75
N PRO A 69 -3.99 4.59 -9.91
CA PRO A 69 -4.57 5.55 -8.96
C PRO A 69 -5.52 6.57 -9.60
N ALA A 70 -5.26 6.94 -10.87
CA ALA A 70 -6.09 7.87 -11.63
C ALA A 70 -7.41 7.20 -12.09
N GLU A 71 -7.36 5.96 -12.58
CA GLU A 71 -8.56 5.19 -12.92
C GLU A 71 -9.39 4.86 -11.68
N TYR A 72 -8.74 4.57 -10.55
CA TYR A 72 -9.40 4.37 -9.26
C TYR A 72 -10.17 5.61 -8.80
N ARG A 73 -9.70 6.80 -9.16
CA ARG A 73 -10.39 8.06 -8.89
C ARG A 73 -11.59 8.26 -9.82
N ASN A 74 -11.49 7.85 -11.08
CA ASN A 74 -12.53 8.03 -12.10
C ASN A 74 -13.64 6.96 -12.05
N THR A 75 -13.46 5.89 -11.27
CA THR A 75 -14.46 4.83 -11.07
C THR A 75 -15.44 5.15 -9.94
N LEU A 76 -15.34 6.34 -9.34
CA LEU A 76 -16.27 6.91 -8.37
C LEU A 76 -17.11 8.01 -9.03
#